data_AF-A0A420RSL4-F1
#
_entry.id   AF-A0A420RSL4-F1
#
_cell.length_a   1.000
_cell.length_b   1.000
_cell.length_c   1.000
_cell.angle_alpha   90.00
_cell.angle_beta   90.00
_cell.angle_gamma   90.00
#
_symmetry.space_group_name_H-M   'P 1'
#
loop_
_entity.id
_entity.type
_entity.pdbx_description
1 polymer ?
#
loop_
_entity_poly.entity_id
_entity_poly.type
_entity_poly.pdbx_seq_one_letter_code
_entity_poly.pdbx_strand_id
1 'polypeptide(L)'
;MTRNRYSQTRKDDRKPLRIFQANVGKIPPAHDCALALADSERYDIVLLQEPWTAHTDSRSLTKTHPAYDTFTPVEMWDNNDTRPRVMTYVRRDPKLLADQIRPFQTRDILWLMINGMTIVNFYRQNDEHDALEILLQWPVPGRCLVAGDFNARHRSWQTGHATNRGQEIAAWSSEYDLNLLNTLDIPTNPYGNTIDLAFTNMPLAEATVEDHLATSSDHFTLSLTLPDIRPAPIQPGKVRVTTEDELKRFIEIVELGATRIPLADSTPAELDELASALVNLLTSAAKAAGRPTRKGARTAPWWTEECAGAAASFRAIRRLYPLGFNQDVQIAKRDFHRVIRRAKRLYWRNLIDSFTDSSAVFKAVRWLKSPGPFQPPPLQVGDVVYETQLDKANALRRATLERRTADDDIENPWIPVSFPRSIPFPLEISLDETQYATLHTGNTSPGSDNITVDLLKAVWHIIGMHVRRLFERCLSIGHHPKPFKEAEVVMIAKPGRRDLTSPRAWRPISLLSCLGKGLERLIARRLA
;
A
#
# COMPACT_ATOMS: atom_id res chain seq x y z
N MET A 1 10.72 42.22 34.01
CA MET A 1 10.11 41.76 32.75
C MET A 1 10.59 40.36 32.45
N THR A 2 9.75 39.38 32.80
CA THR A 2 10.00 37.94 32.78
C THR A 2 9.91 37.42 31.34
N ARG A 3 10.98 36.74 30.88
CA ARG A 3 11.03 36.06 29.57
C ARG A 3 10.14 34.82 29.60
N ASN A 4 9.04 34.84 28.85
CA ASN A 4 8.24 33.63 28.58
C ASN A 4 9.02 32.67 27.68
N ARG A 5 9.45 31.54 28.24
CA ARG A 5 9.83 30.35 27.48
C ARG A 5 8.56 29.71 26.95
N TYR A 6 8.37 29.74 25.63
CA TYR A 6 7.39 28.89 24.97
C TYR A 6 7.82 27.43 25.14
N SER A 7 7.18 26.75 26.09
CA SER A 7 7.13 25.30 26.15
C SER A 7 6.41 24.82 24.88
N GLN A 8 7.16 24.22 23.94
CA GLN A 8 6.57 23.39 22.89
C GLN A 8 5.92 22.18 23.58
N THR A 9 4.63 22.29 23.87
CA THR A 9 3.80 21.13 24.20
C THR A 9 3.82 20.21 22.99
N ARG A 10 4.55 19.09 23.09
CA ARG A 10 4.38 17.95 22.18
C ARG A 10 2.90 17.58 22.24
N LYS A 11 2.14 17.86 21.17
CA LYS A 11 0.81 17.26 20.99
C LYS A 11 0.99 15.76 21.08
N ASP A 12 0.36 15.14 22.07
CA ASP A 12 0.33 13.68 22.18
C ASP A 12 -0.56 13.17 21.04
N ASP A 13 0.06 12.83 19.90
CA ASP A 13 -0.61 12.36 18.68
C ASP A 13 -1.15 10.92 18.81
N ARG A 14 -1.20 10.37 20.03
CA ARG A 14 -1.71 9.04 20.33
C ARG A 14 -3.21 9.01 20.05
N LYS A 15 -3.60 8.17 19.10
CA LYS A 15 -4.99 7.82 18.84
C LYS A 15 -5.15 6.31 19.04
N PRO A 16 -6.31 5.87 19.55
CA PRO A 16 -6.59 4.44 19.61
C PRO A 16 -6.64 3.85 18.19
N LEU A 17 -6.18 2.60 18.02
CA LEU A 17 -6.53 1.80 16.85
C LEU A 17 -7.98 1.39 16.97
N ARG A 18 -8.69 1.45 15.86
CA ARG A 18 -10.00 0.83 15.75
C ARG A 18 -9.96 -0.32 14.76
N ILE A 19 -10.44 -1.48 15.20
CA ILE A 19 -10.45 -2.71 14.41
C ILE A 19 -11.89 -3.18 14.25
N PHE A 20 -12.29 -3.42 13.01
CA PHE A 20 -13.60 -3.94 12.63
C PHE A 20 -13.45 -5.44 12.39
N GLN A 21 -14.08 -6.28 13.20
CA GLN A 21 -14.10 -7.73 13.00
C GLN A 21 -15.51 -8.18 12.57
N ALA A 22 -15.59 -8.95 11.48
CA ALA A 22 -16.85 -9.59 11.09
C ALA A 22 -16.64 -10.82 10.20
N ASN A 23 -17.37 -11.90 10.49
CA ASN A 23 -17.59 -12.98 9.53
C ASN A 23 -18.66 -12.54 8.52
N VAL A 24 -18.35 -12.58 7.22
CA VAL A 24 -19.25 -12.12 6.14
C VAL A 24 -19.89 -13.27 5.34
N GLY A 25 -19.70 -14.51 5.77
CA GLY A 25 -20.40 -15.71 5.26
C GLY A 25 -20.24 -15.94 3.75
N LYS A 26 -19.14 -15.48 3.15
CA LYS A 26 -18.88 -15.46 1.70
C LYS A 26 -19.95 -14.69 0.91
N ILE A 27 -20.75 -13.83 1.56
CA ILE A 27 -21.83 -13.08 0.92
C ILE A 27 -21.27 -11.79 0.29
N PRO A 28 -21.31 -11.62 -1.06
CA PRO A 28 -20.67 -10.48 -1.69
C PRO A 28 -21.21 -9.10 -1.24
N PRO A 29 -22.54 -8.89 -1.11
CA PRO A 29 -23.07 -7.65 -0.52
C PRO A 29 -22.66 -7.41 0.93
N ALA A 30 -22.51 -8.46 1.75
CA ALA A 30 -22.10 -8.30 3.16
C ALA A 30 -20.64 -7.89 3.27
N HIS A 31 -19.78 -8.49 2.44
CA HIS A 31 -18.38 -8.09 2.31
C HIS A 31 -18.25 -6.64 1.83
N ASP A 32 -18.98 -6.26 0.77
CA ASP A 32 -19.00 -4.87 0.28
C ASP A 32 -19.50 -3.88 1.34
N CYS A 33 -20.53 -4.26 2.10
CA CYS A 33 -21.04 -3.49 3.23
C CYS A 33 -19.99 -3.30 4.32
N ALA A 34 -19.36 -4.39 4.79
CA ALA A 34 -18.38 -4.37 5.86
C ALA A 34 -17.26 -3.34 5.60
N LEU A 35 -16.68 -3.35 4.38
CA LEU A 35 -15.62 -2.41 4.02
C LEU A 35 -16.11 -0.95 3.95
N ALA A 36 -17.33 -0.72 3.48
CA ALA A 36 -17.91 0.61 3.40
C ALA A 36 -18.23 1.18 4.79
N LEU A 37 -18.75 0.36 5.71
CA LEU A 37 -19.04 0.77 7.09
C LEU A 37 -17.78 1.00 7.90
N ALA A 38 -16.80 0.12 7.74
CA ALA A 38 -15.48 0.33 8.30
C ALA A 38 -14.91 1.67 7.81
N ASP A 39 -15.05 2.01 6.52
CA ASP A 39 -14.60 3.31 6.00
C ASP A 39 -15.37 4.50 6.60
N SER A 40 -16.71 4.44 6.59
CA SER A 40 -17.57 5.52 7.08
C SER A 40 -17.29 5.85 8.54
N GLU A 41 -17.08 4.82 9.36
CA GLU A 41 -16.78 4.94 10.79
C GLU A 41 -15.28 5.07 11.09
N ARG A 42 -14.44 5.23 10.06
CA ARG A 42 -12.99 5.47 10.21
C ARG A 42 -12.22 4.36 10.95
N TYR A 43 -12.58 3.08 10.77
CA TYR A 43 -11.79 1.96 11.28
C TYR A 43 -10.43 1.85 10.58
N ASP A 44 -9.38 1.54 11.34
CA ASP A 44 -8.01 1.44 10.83
C ASP A 44 -7.73 0.07 10.21
N ILE A 45 -8.31 -0.98 10.77
CA ILE A 45 -8.11 -2.37 10.34
C ILE A 45 -9.46 -3.06 10.24
N VAL A 46 -9.63 -3.92 9.23
CA VAL A 46 -10.81 -4.78 9.06
C VAL A 46 -10.35 -6.23 9.00
N LEU A 47 -10.79 -7.05 9.95
CA LEU A 47 -10.57 -8.49 10.04
C LEU A 47 -11.83 -9.19 9.53
N LEU A 48 -11.82 -9.67 8.29
CA LEU A 48 -12.94 -10.39 7.73
C LEU A 48 -12.68 -11.90 7.73
N GLN A 49 -13.63 -12.65 8.26
CA GLN A 49 -13.71 -14.10 8.13
C GLN A 49 -14.72 -14.46 7.05
N GLU A 50 -14.51 -15.60 6.40
CA GLU A 50 -15.26 -16.05 5.23
C GLU A 50 -15.44 -14.96 4.16
N PRO A 51 -14.36 -14.32 3.68
CA PRO A 51 -14.47 -13.28 2.67
C PRO A 51 -15.03 -13.86 1.37
N TRP A 52 -15.93 -13.12 0.70
CA TRP A 52 -16.30 -13.46 -0.67
C TRP A 52 -15.04 -13.41 -1.56
N THR A 53 -14.78 -14.51 -2.23
CA THR A 53 -13.71 -14.66 -3.21
C THR A 53 -14.24 -15.34 -4.48
N ALA A 54 -13.49 -15.27 -5.56
CA ALA A 54 -13.73 -16.06 -6.77
C ALA A 54 -12.40 -16.30 -7.48
N HIS A 55 -12.36 -17.24 -8.42
CA HIS A 55 -11.22 -17.43 -9.30
C HIS A 55 -11.69 -17.48 -10.75
N THR A 56 -10.80 -17.11 -11.65
CA THR A 56 -10.88 -17.37 -13.09
C THR A 56 -9.56 -17.99 -13.52
N ASP A 57 -9.49 -18.50 -14.75
CA ASP A 57 -8.25 -19.03 -15.31
C ASP A 57 -7.07 -18.07 -15.21
N SER A 58 -7.34 -16.76 -15.13
CA SER A 58 -6.34 -15.69 -15.11
C SER A 58 -6.17 -14.98 -13.77
N ARG A 59 -7.11 -15.10 -12.81
CA ARG A 59 -7.15 -14.21 -11.64
C ARG A 59 -7.78 -14.83 -10.40
N SER A 60 -7.26 -14.37 -9.26
CA SER A 60 -7.86 -14.50 -7.95
C SER A 60 -8.61 -13.20 -7.61
N LEU A 61 -9.88 -13.29 -7.24
CA LEU A 61 -10.78 -12.14 -7.06
C LEU A 61 -11.33 -12.09 -5.64
N THR A 62 -11.50 -10.87 -5.12
CA THR A 62 -12.15 -10.58 -3.83
C THR A 62 -12.84 -9.21 -3.88
N LYS A 63 -13.53 -8.82 -2.80
CA LYS A 63 -13.99 -7.43 -2.62
C LYS A 63 -12.87 -6.56 -2.04
N THR A 64 -12.84 -5.31 -2.48
CA THR A 64 -11.77 -4.35 -2.20
C THR A 64 -12.39 -2.98 -2.03
N HIS A 65 -11.76 -2.13 -1.23
CA HIS A 65 -12.23 -0.76 -1.00
C HIS A 65 -11.07 0.24 -1.14
N PRO A 66 -11.25 1.39 -1.82
CA PRO A 66 -10.14 2.32 -2.11
C PRO A 66 -9.42 2.87 -0.87
N ALA A 67 -10.08 2.85 0.28
CA ALA A 67 -9.53 3.25 1.57
C ALA A 67 -8.51 2.28 2.17
N TYR A 68 -8.44 1.03 1.71
CA TYR A 68 -7.66 -0.02 2.37
C TYR A 68 -6.67 -0.70 1.41
N ASP A 69 -5.54 -1.11 1.96
CA ASP A 69 -4.63 -2.10 1.39
C ASP A 69 -5.10 -3.51 1.81
N THR A 70 -5.12 -4.46 0.87
CA THR A 70 -5.72 -5.80 1.06
C THR A 70 -4.63 -6.86 1.25
N PHE A 71 -4.73 -7.64 2.32
CA PHE A 71 -3.83 -8.75 2.65
C PHE A 71 -4.58 -10.08 2.61
N THR A 72 -3.91 -11.11 2.10
CA THR A 72 -4.43 -12.47 1.93
C THR A 72 -3.43 -13.47 2.48
N PRO A 73 -3.86 -14.54 3.19
CA PRO A 73 -2.93 -15.52 3.74
C PRO A 73 -2.30 -16.40 2.64
N VAL A 74 -2.99 -16.58 1.52
CA VAL A 74 -2.55 -17.35 0.35
C VAL A 74 -2.24 -16.45 -0.84
N GLU A 75 -1.21 -16.82 -1.60
CA GLU A 75 -0.75 -16.16 -2.83
C GLU A 75 -1.81 -16.22 -3.93
N MET A 76 -2.46 -17.38 -4.01
CA MET A 76 -3.14 -17.88 -5.19
C MET A 76 -4.24 -18.85 -4.79
N TRP A 77 -5.35 -18.81 -5.53
CA TRP A 77 -6.43 -19.78 -5.39
C TRP A 77 -7.16 -19.98 -6.72
N ASP A 78 -7.55 -21.22 -6.95
CA ASP A 78 -8.09 -21.75 -8.21
C ASP A 78 -9.22 -22.78 -7.99
N ASN A 79 -9.53 -23.12 -6.74
CA ASN A 79 -10.64 -24.00 -6.37
C ASN A 79 -11.18 -23.61 -4.98
N ASN A 80 -12.14 -24.35 -4.43
CA ASN A 80 -12.73 -24.02 -3.13
C ASN A 80 -11.83 -24.38 -1.93
N ASP A 81 -10.88 -25.28 -2.12
CA ASP A 81 -9.96 -25.77 -1.09
C ASP A 81 -8.71 -24.89 -0.96
N THR A 82 -8.39 -24.09 -1.98
CA THR A 82 -7.26 -23.16 -1.97
C THR A 82 -7.65 -21.73 -1.58
N ARG A 83 -8.95 -21.41 -1.57
CA ARG A 83 -9.46 -20.06 -1.28
C ARG A 83 -9.20 -19.63 0.17
N PRO A 84 -8.79 -18.37 0.41
CA PRO A 84 -8.62 -17.86 1.76
C PRO A 84 -9.94 -17.85 2.52
N ARG A 85 -9.90 -18.23 3.80
CA ARG A 85 -11.01 -18.11 4.74
C ARG A 85 -10.93 -16.87 5.62
N VAL A 86 -9.81 -16.15 5.55
CA VAL A 86 -9.64 -14.83 6.19
C VAL A 86 -9.03 -13.82 5.22
N MET A 87 -9.38 -12.55 5.37
CA MET A 87 -8.72 -11.42 4.73
C MET A 87 -8.63 -10.24 5.68
N THR A 88 -7.49 -9.55 5.67
CA THR A 88 -7.28 -8.36 6.48
C THR A 88 -7.09 -7.14 5.60
N TYR A 89 -7.77 -6.05 5.95
CA TYR A 89 -7.72 -4.79 5.24
C TYR A 89 -7.16 -3.72 6.16
N VAL A 90 -6.07 -3.06 5.76
CA VAL A 90 -5.43 -2.01 6.56
C VAL A 90 -5.64 -0.67 5.88
N ARG A 91 -6.13 0.33 6.62
CA ARG A 91 -6.43 1.65 6.09
C ARG A 91 -5.17 2.27 5.52
N ARG A 92 -5.30 2.90 4.36
CA ARG A 92 -4.24 3.70 3.73
C ARG A 92 -4.04 4.99 4.52
N ASP A 93 -3.22 4.88 5.55
CA ASP A 93 -2.76 5.98 6.37
C ASP A 93 -1.22 5.93 6.46
N PRO A 94 -0.49 7.04 6.25
CA PRO A 94 0.97 7.07 6.39
C PRO A 94 1.46 6.71 7.80
N LYS A 95 0.58 6.76 8.80
CA LYS A 95 0.86 6.39 10.20
C LYS A 95 0.69 4.88 10.48
N LEU A 96 0.17 4.11 9.52
CA LEU A 96 -0.01 2.66 9.63
C LEU A 96 0.98 1.94 8.71
N LEU A 97 1.99 1.31 9.30
CA LEU A 97 2.90 0.41 8.61
C LEU A 97 2.48 -1.02 8.91
N ALA A 98 2.14 -1.77 7.86
CA ALA A 98 1.69 -3.15 7.94
C ALA A 98 2.57 -4.06 7.09
N ASP A 99 3.16 -5.06 7.75
CA ASP A 99 3.92 -6.13 7.12
C ASP A 99 3.20 -7.46 7.36
N GLN A 100 3.05 -8.26 6.31
CA GLN A 100 2.54 -9.62 6.45
C GLN A 100 3.67 -10.52 6.93
N ILE A 101 3.42 -11.26 8.01
CA ILE A 101 4.31 -12.31 8.52
C ILE A 101 3.66 -13.67 8.27
N ARG A 102 4.47 -14.73 8.23
CA ARG A 102 4.02 -16.09 7.91
C ARG A 102 4.74 -17.11 8.78
N PRO A 103 4.32 -17.27 10.05
CA PRO A 103 4.82 -18.35 10.88
C PRO A 103 4.40 -19.73 10.35
N PHE A 104 3.22 -19.82 9.72
CA PHE A 104 2.67 -21.04 9.15
C PHE A 104 1.98 -20.75 7.80
N GLN A 105 2.05 -21.70 6.87
CA GLN A 105 1.28 -21.64 5.62
C GLN A 105 -0.12 -22.23 5.88
N THR A 106 -1.13 -21.36 5.95
CA THR A 106 -2.54 -21.75 6.10
C THR A 106 -3.43 -20.73 5.40
N ARG A 107 -4.63 -21.13 4.99
CA ARG A 107 -5.64 -20.24 4.41
C ARG A 107 -6.59 -19.65 5.44
N ASP A 108 -6.52 -20.14 6.68
CA ASP A 108 -7.47 -19.92 7.76
C ASP A 108 -6.99 -18.88 8.77
N ILE A 109 -5.70 -18.53 8.75
CA ILE A 109 -5.11 -17.56 9.66
C ILE A 109 -4.22 -16.59 8.88
N LEU A 110 -4.33 -15.31 9.19
CA LEU A 110 -3.52 -14.25 8.60
C LEU A 110 -2.89 -13.39 9.70
N TRP A 111 -1.57 -13.35 9.73
CA TRP A 111 -0.79 -12.55 10.66
C TRP A 111 -0.23 -11.29 9.99
N LEU A 112 -0.47 -10.14 10.60
CA LEU A 112 0.14 -8.87 10.21
C LEU A 112 0.89 -8.27 11.40
N MET A 113 2.09 -7.77 11.16
CA MET A 113 2.81 -6.86 12.05
C MET A 113 2.42 -5.42 11.70
N ILE A 114 1.72 -4.73 12.60
CA ILE A 114 1.22 -3.36 12.39
C ILE A 114 1.74 -2.44 13.49
N ASN A 115 2.58 -1.47 13.14
CA ASN A 115 3.22 -0.55 14.09
C ASN A 115 3.86 -1.24 15.32
N GLY A 116 4.44 -2.44 15.11
CA GLY A 116 5.06 -3.24 16.18
C GLY A 116 4.08 -4.06 17.03
N MET A 117 2.83 -4.21 16.61
CA MET A 117 1.85 -5.12 17.20
C MET A 117 1.57 -6.27 16.24
N THR A 118 1.38 -7.47 16.76
CA THR A 118 0.94 -8.61 15.97
C THR A 118 -0.58 -8.67 15.97
N ILE A 119 -1.20 -8.61 14.80
CA ILE A 119 -2.66 -8.68 14.63
C ILE A 119 -2.98 -9.90 13.79
N VAL A 120 -3.76 -10.81 14.35
CA VAL A 120 -4.07 -12.11 13.76
C VAL A 120 -5.56 -12.20 13.48
N ASN A 121 -5.90 -12.42 12.21
CA ASN A 121 -7.25 -12.74 11.78
C ASN A 121 -7.38 -14.27 11.73
N PHE A 122 -8.22 -14.83 12.60
CA PHE A 122 -8.40 -16.26 12.76
C PHE A 122 -9.78 -16.69 12.27
N TYR A 123 -9.84 -17.79 11.54
CA TYR A 123 -11.08 -18.49 11.26
C TYR A 123 -10.87 -19.98 11.46
N ARG A 124 -11.88 -20.63 12.02
CA ARG A 124 -11.96 -22.08 12.07
C ARG A 124 -13.33 -22.53 11.62
N GLN A 125 -13.38 -23.51 10.70
CA GLN A 125 -14.61 -24.22 10.40
C GLN A 125 -14.90 -25.27 11.49
N ASN A 126 -16.18 -25.51 11.79
CA ASN A 126 -16.56 -26.65 12.65
C ASN A 126 -15.93 -27.96 12.12
N ASP A 127 -15.46 -28.80 13.04
CA ASP A 127 -14.86 -30.11 12.79
C ASP A 127 -13.50 -30.15 12.07
N GLU A 128 -12.97 -28.99 11.63
CA GLU A 128 -11.59 -28.89 11.16
C GLU A 128 -10.61 -28.61 12.31
N HIS A 129 -9.47 -29.31 12.27
CA HIS A 129 -8.48 -29.31 13.34
C HIS A 129 -7.28 -28.41 13.01
N ASP A 130 -6.89 -28.32 11.74
CA ASP A 130 -5.61 -27.73 11.31
C ASP A 130 -5.39 -26.30 11.79
N ALA A 131 -6.40 -25.42 11.66
CA ALA A 131 -6.26 -24.03 12.09
C ALA A 131 -6.05 -23.90 13.61
N LEU A 132 -6.77 -24.70 14.41
CA LEU A 132 -6.63 -24.65 15.86
C LEU A 132 -5.28 -25.21 16.30
N GLU A 133 -4.83 -26.33 15.73
CA GLU A 133 -3.50 -26.89 16.02
C GLU A 133 -2.39 -25.88 15.73
N ILE A 134 -2.45 -25.21 14.58
CA ILE A 134 -1.51 -24.15 14.22
C ILE A 134 -1.53 -23.01 15.26
N LEU A 135 -2.72 -22.58 15.68
CA LEU A 135 -2.86 -21.50 16.67
C LEU A 135 -2.29 -21.91 18.04
N LEU A 136 -2.56 -23.13 18.50
CA LEU A 136 -2.11 -23.64 19.79
C LEU A 136 -0.58 -23.86 19.83
N GLN A 137 0.03 -24.25 18.71
CA GLN A 137 1.49 -24.44 18.59
C GLN A 137 2.26 -23.12 18.37
N TRP A 138 1.58 -22.06 17.98
CA TRP A 138 2.22 -20.80 17.65
C TRP A 138 2.66 -20.03 18.91
N PRO A 139 3.97 -19.71 19.07
CA PRO A 139 4.43 -18.92 20.20
C PRO A 139 3.96 -17.47 20.06
N VAL A 140 2.98 -17.10 20.90
CA VAL A 140 2.35 -15.78 20.82
C VAL A 140 3.31 -14.69 21.33
N PRO A 141 3.59 -13.65 20.53
CA PRO A 141 4.49 -12.58 20.94
C PRO A 141 3.82 -11.59 21.90
N GLY A 142 4.62 -10.74 22.55
CA GLY A 142 4.10 -9.55 23.23
C GLY A 142 3.41 -8.59 22.25
N ARG A 143 2.44 -7.82 22.76
CA ARG A 143 1.62 -6.88 21.96
C ARG A 143 0.88 -7.56 20.80
N CYS A 144 0.15 -8.61 21.13
CA CYS A 144 -0.58 -9.44 20.17
C CYS A 144 -2.09 -9.35 20.40
N LEU A 145 -2.84 -9.23 19.29
CA LEU A 145 -4.28 -9.41 19.21
C LEU A 145 -4.57 -10.61 18.31
N VAL A 146 -5.33 -11.57 18.81
CA VAL A 146 -5.92 -12.66 18.01
C VAL A 146 -7.42 -12.51 18.01
N ALA A 147 -8.01 -12.32 16.84
CA ALA A 147 -9.44 -12.08 16.71
C ALA A 147 -10.04 -12.76 15.47
N GLY A 148 -11.28 -13.22 15.61
CA GLY A 148 -12.03 -13.80 14.51
C GLY A 148 -13.05 -14.84 14.98
N ASP A 149 -13.38 -15.80 14.13
CA ASP A 149 -14.43 -16.78 14.38
C ASP A 149 -13.80 -18.11 14.82
N PHE A 150 -13.95 -18.43 16.10
CA PHE A 150 -13.35 -19.61 16.72
C PHE A 150 -14.25 -20.84 16.64
N ASN A 151 -15.54 -20.65 16.35
CA ASN A 151 -16.54 -21.72 16.35
C ASN A 151 -16.48 -22.60 17.62
N ALA A 152 -16.21 -22.00 18.79
CA ALA A 152 -16.03 -22.72 20.06
C ALA A 152 -16.71 -22.04 21.24
N ARG A 153 -17.09 -22.84 22.24
CA ARG A 153 -17.73 -22.35 23.47
C ARG A 153 -16.93 -22.75 24.69
N HIS A 154 -16.88 -21.85 25.67
CA HIS A 154 -16.34 -22.11 26.99
C HIS A 154 -17.01 -21.15 27.98
N ARG A 155 -17.12 -21.59 29.23
CA ARG A 155 -17.77 -20.87 30.34
C ARG A 155 -17.23 -19.47 30.61
N SER A 156 -16.06 -19.11 30.09
CA SER A 156 -15.50 -17.76 30.25
C SER A 156 -16.03 -16.72 29.26
N TRP A 157 -16.68 -17.14 28.16
CA TRP A 157 -17.33 -16.23 27.19
C TRP A 157 -18.79 -16.56 26.92
N GLN A 158 -19.23 -17.79 27.19
CA GLN A 158 -20.63 -18.18 27.09
C GLN A 158 -20.97 -19.23 28.16
N THR A 159 -22.02 -18.96 28.94
CA THR A 159 -22.57 -19.86 29.96
C THR A 159 -23.02 -21.18 29.32
N GLY A 160 -22.67 -22.29 29.97
CA GLY A 160 -22.97 -23.64 29.52
C GLY A 160 -21.73 -24.53 29.43
N HIS A 161 -21.89 -25.69 28.78
CA HIS A 161 -20.78 -26.62 28.58
C HIS A 161 -19.83 -26.10 27.50
N ALA A 162 -18.53 -26.33 27.72
CA ALA A 162 -17.54 -26.09 26.69
C ALA A 162 -17.77 -27.04 25.50
N THR A 163 -17.66 -26.53 24.29
CA THR A 163 -17.78 -27.30 23.04
C THR A 163 -16.65 -26.95 22.09
N ASN A 164 -16.42 -27.82 21.11
CA ASN A 164 -15.47 -27.60 20.02
C ASN A 164 -14.08 -27.17 20.53
N ARG A 165 -13.57 -27.85 21.57
CA ARG A 165 -12.24 -27.60 22.17
C ARG A 165 -12.08 -26.23 22.83
N GLY A 166 -13.17 -25.59 23.27
CA GLY A 166 -13.10 -24.32 24.00
C GLY A 166 -12.26 -24.36 25.28
N GLN A 167 -12.12 -25.53 25.93
CA GLN A 167 -11.23 -25.72 27.07
C GLN A 167 -9.75 -25.52 26.71
N GLU A 168 -9.34 -25.97 25.53
CA GLU A 168 -7.95 -25.83 25.05
C GLU A 168 -7.66 -24.40 24.64
N ILE A 169 -8.62 -23.71 24.01
CA ILE A 169 -8.51 -22.27 23.71
C ILE A 169 -8.36 -21.46 25.00
N ALA A 170 -9.12 -21.79 26.05
CA ALA A 170 -9.02 -21.12 27.35
C ALA A 170 -7.67 -21.39 28.05
N ALA A 171 -7.13 -22.61 27.93
CA ALA A 171 -5.81 -22.95 28.44
C ALA A 171 -4.72 -22.17 27.68
N TRP A 172 -4.78 -22.15 26.34
CA TRP A 172 -3.88 -21.39 25.48
C TRP A 172 -3.92 -19.89 25.77
N SER A 173 -5.11 -19.30 25.94
CA SER A 173 -5.18 -17.88 26.29
C SER A 173 -4.56 -17.59 27.65
N SER A 174 -4.70 -18.51 28.61
CA SER A 174 -4.06 -18.37 29.92
C SER A 174 -2.55 -18.55 29.89
N GLU A 175 -2.03 -19.44 29.04
CA GLU A 175 -0.59 -19.71 28.90
C GLU A 175 0.17 -18.49 28.36
N TYR A 176 -0.46 -17.74 27.45
CA TYR A 176 0.14 -16.58 26.78
C TYR A 176 -0.32 -15.22 27.35
N ASP A 177 -0.92 -15.20 28.55
CA ASP A 177 -1.46 -13.99 29.20
C ASP A 177 -2.40 -13.16 28.30
N LEU A 178 -3.22 -13.86 27.49
CA LEU A 178 -4.19 -13.25 26.60
C LEU A 178 -5.52 -13.05 27.30
N ASN A 179 -5.88 -11.79 27.53
CA ASN A 179 -7.18 -11.40 28.05
C ASN A 179 -8.25 -11.54 26.97
N LEU A 180 -9.34 -12.22 27.30
CA LEU A 180 -10.56 -12.22 26.50
C LEU A 180 -11.22 -10.83 26.59
N LEU A 181 -11.49 -10.21 25.44
CA LEU A 181 -12.14 -8.89 25.38
C LEU A 181 -13.67 -8.97 25.35
N ASN A 182 -14.23 -10.10 24.94
CA ASN A 182 -15.67 -10.28 24.84
C ASN A 182 -16.34 -10.20 26.22
N THR A 183 -17.45 -9.49 26.29
CA THR A 183 -18.37 -9.56 27.43
C THR A 183 -19.05 -10.91 27.47
N LEU A 184 -19.05 -11.56 28.64
CA LEU A 184 -19.71 -12.84 28.89
C LEU A 184 -21.18 -12.81 28.46
N ASP A 185 -21.62 -13.86 27.76
CA ASP A 185 -23.01 -14.09 27.31
C ASP A 185 -23.57 -13.04 26.32
N ILE A 186 -22.75 -12.11 25.83
CA ILE A 186 -23.15 -11.24 24.73
C ILE A 186 -23.00 -12.01 23.42
N PRO A 187 -24.10 -12.29 22.70
CA PRO A 187 -24.04 -13.10 21.49
C PRO A 187 -23.34 -12.35 20.36
N THR A 188 -22.63 -13.10 19.53
CA THR A 188 -21.97 -12.62 18.31
C THR A 188 -22.67 -13.12 17.05
N ASN A 189 -23.76 -13.88 17.20
CA ASN A 189 -24.66 -14.22 16.11
C ASN A 189 -26.13 -14.25 16.56
N PRO A 190 -27.09 -14.22 15.61
CA PRO A 190 -28.52 -14.28 15.87
C PRO A 190 -28.99 -15.53 16.62
N TYR A 191 -28.20 -16.60 16.65
CA TYR A 191 -28.52 -17.84 17.34
C TYR A 191 -28.20 -17.82 18.84
N GLY A 192 -27.75 -16.68 19.39
CA GLY A 192 -27.42 -16.55 20.80
C GLY A 192 -26.06 -17.10 21.18
N ASN A 193 -25.16 -17.33 20.21
CA ASN A 193 -23.83 -17.87 20.48
C ASN A 193 -22.76 -16.78 20.46
N THR A 194 -21.75 -16.93 21.31
CA THR A 194 -20.56 -16.08 21.39
C THR A 194 -19.38 -16.89 20.86
N ILE A 195 -19.17 -16.83 19.54
CA ILE A 195 -18.14 -17.63 18.83
C ILE A 195 -17.12 -16.77 18.10
N ASP A 196 -17.44 -15.50 17.89
CA ASP A 196 -16.52 -14.49 17.35
C ASP A 196 -15.78 -13.86 18.52
N LEU A 197 -14.51 -14.21 18.72
CA LEU A 197 -13.75 -13.88 19.93
C LEU A 197 -12.57 -12.98 19.60
N ALA A 198 -12.16 -12.18 20.60
CA ALA A 198 -10.94 -11.39 20.56
C ALA A 198 -10.13 -11.57 21.86
N PHE A 199 -8.86 -11.91 21.70
CA PHE A 199 -7.90 -12.19 22.77
C PHE A 199 -6.66 -11.30 22.62
N THR A 200 -6.16 -10.69 23.70
CA THR A 200 -5.00 -9.80 23.63
C THR A 200 -4.20 -9.74 24.93
N ASN A 201 -2.88 -9.61 24.81
CA ASN A 201 -1.98 -9.29 25.94
C ASN A 201 -1.68 -7.79 26.03
N MET A 202 -2.40 -6.95 25.29
CA MET A 202 -2.30 -5.49 25.39
C MET A 202 -3.29 -4.96 26.42
N PRO A 203 -2.83 -4.20 27.43
CA PRO A 203 -3.70 -3.67 28.47
C PRO A 203 -4.66 -2.62 27.91
N LEU A 204 -5.80 -2.45 28.59
CA LEU A 204 -6.81 -1.43 28.30
C LEU A 204 -7.47 -1.56 26.91
N ALA A 205 -7.29 -2.68 26.23
CA ALA A 205 -8.03 -3.00 25.03
C ALA A 205 -9.50 -3.33 25.35
N GLU A 206 -10.39 -2.99 24.44
CA GLU A 206 -11.84 -3.16 24.61
C GLU A 206 -12.47 -3.78 23.36
N ALA A 207 -13.57 -4.51 23.55
CA ALA A 207 -14.40 -5.03 22.47
C ALA A 207 -15.88 -4.74 22.74
N THR A 208 -16.59 -4.25 21.72
CA THR A 208 -18.04 -4.04 21.76
C THR A 208 -18.70 -4.71 20.55
N VAL A 209 -19.84 -5.36 20.77
CA VAL A 209 -20.69 -5.85 19.67
C VAL A 209 -21.54 -4.67 19.18
N GLU A 210 -21.34 -4.26 17.94
CA GLU A 210 -21.91 -3.02 17.41
C GLU A 210 -23.06 -3.29 16.42
N ASP A 211 -24.29 -3.06 16.87
CA ASP A 211 -25.48 -3.19 16.02
C ASP A 211 -25.50 -2.20 14.85
N HIS A 212 -24.92 -1.02 15.05
CA HIS A 212 -24.84 0.00 14.02
C HIS A 212 -23.88 -0.39 12.88
N LEU A 213 -23.11 -1.48 13.02
CA LEU A 213 -22.17 -1.99 12.01
C LEU A 213 -22.66 -3.26 11.30
N ALA A 214 -23.94 -3.62 11.48
CA ALA A 214 -24.54 -4.80 10.86
C ALA A 214 -24.25 -4.92 9.36
N THR A 215 -23.46 -5.93 8.98
CA THR A 215 -23.02 -6.15 7.59
C THR A 215 -24.08 -6.84 6.73
N SER A 216 -25.20 -7.29 7.32
CA SER A 216 -26.20 -8.24 6.78
C SER A 216 -25.78 -9.71 6.74
N SER A 217 -24.59 -10.03 7.24
CA SER A 217 -24.21 -11.39 7.63
C SER A 217 -25.09 -11.90 8.78
N ASP A 218 -25.09 -13.21 8.99
CA ASP A 218 -25.60 -13.89 10.18
C ASP A 218 -24.59 -13.87 11.34
N HIS A 219 -23.52 -13.08 11.25
CA HIS A 219 -22.67 -12.72 12.37
C HIS A 219 -22.80 -11.22 12.69
N PHE A 220 -22.59 -10.88 13.96
CA PHE A 220 -22.49 -9.52 14.43
C PHE A 220 -21.07 -9.00 14.30
N THR A 221 -20.95 -7.68 14.22
CA THR A 221 -19.65 -7.03 14.08
C THR A 221 -19.11 -6.69 15.45
N LEU A 222 -17.85 -7.05 15.68
CA LEU A 222 -17.11 -6.62 16.86
C LEU A 222 -16.27 -5.40 16.49
N SER A 223 -16.41 -4.33 17.29
CA SER A 223 -15.53 -3.17 17.30
C SER A 223 -14.50 -3.36 18.40
N LEU A 224 -13.23 -3.46 18.01
CA LEU A 224 -12.12 -3.56 18.97
C LEU A 224 -11.36 -2.24 19.00
N THR A 225 -10.99 -1.81 20.21
CA THR A 225 -10.18 -0.61 20.42
C THR A 225 -8.89 -0.99 21.12
N LEU A 226 -7.75 -0.64 20.52
CA LEU A 226 -6.43 -0.79 21.13
C LEU A 226 -5.88 0.60 21.50
N PRO A 227 -5.63 0.88 22.79
CA PRO A 227 -5.17 2.20 23.20
C PRO A 227 -3.70 2.45 22.87
N ASP A 228 -3.31 3.73 22.89
CA ASP A 228 -1.92 4.16 23.03
C ASP A 228 -0.96 3.71 21.91
N ILE A 229 -1.37 3.91 20.66
CA ILE A 229 -0.52 3.60 19.50
C ILE A 229 0.44 4.72 19.22
N ARG A 230 1.73 4.35 19.23
CA ARG A 230 2.77 5.18 18.63
C ARG A 230 2.58 5.13 17.12
N PRO A 231 2.29 6.27 16.46
CA PRO A 231 2.18 6.28 15.02
C PRO A 231 3.53 5.88 14.42
N ALA A 232 3.49 5.20 13.28
CA ALA A 232 4.71 4.95 12.53
C ALA A 232 5.40 6.29 12.18
N PRO A 233 6.75 6.32 12.15
CA PRO A 233 7.48 7.46 11.62
C PRO A 233 6.99 7.78 10.22
N ILE A 234 6.49 9.00 10.02
CA ILE A 234 6.02 9.44 8.70
C ILE A 234 7.23 9.58 7.78
N GLN A 235 7.35 8.67 6.83
CA GLN A 235 8.31 8.81 5.73
C GLN A 235 7.93 10.04 4.90
N PRO A 236 8.85 10.97 4.62
CA PRO A 236 8.56 12.12 3.78
C PRO A 236 8.15 11.64 2.39
N GLY A 237 6.89 11.89 2.02
CA GLY A 237 6.36 11.51 0.71
C GLY A 237 6.99 12.33 -0.43
N LYS A 238 6.92 11.79 -1.65
CA LYS A 238 7.34 12.51 -2.87
C LYS A 238 6.62 13.85 -2.96
N VAL A 239 7.33 14.91 -3.31
CA VAL A 239 6.72 16.23 -3.44
C VAL A 239 6.05 16.36 -4.80
N ARG A 240 4.87 16.95 -4.84
CA ARG A 240 4.18 17.31 -6.08
C ARG A 240 3.93 18.81 -6.13
N VAL A 241 4.20 19.37 -7.31
CA VAL A 241 3.84 20.72 -7.73
C VAL A 241 2.86 20.53 -8.88
N THR A 242 1.58 20.85 -8.65
CA THR A 242 0.49 20.48 -9.58
C THR A 242 -0.52 21.59 -9.82
N THR A 243 -0.77 22.47 -8.83
CA THR A 243 -1.67 23.60 -9.05
C THR A 243 -0.93 24.75 -9.72
N GLU A 244 -1.67 25.65 -10.36
CA GLU A 244 -1.10 26.84 -10.99
C GLU A 244 -0.34 27.70 -9.96
N ASP A 245 -0.90 27.90 -8.75
CA ASP A 245 -0.23 28.65 -7.69
C ASP A 245 1.05 27.98 -7.18
N GLU A 246 1.07 26.65 -7.10
CA GLU A 246 2.29 25.90 -6.74
C GLU A 246 3.34 26.06 -7.84
N LEU A 247 2.92 25.99 -9.10
CA LEU A 247 3.82 26.13 -10.24
C LEU A 247 4.40 27.55 -10.32
N LYS A 248 3.59 28.58 -10.09
CA LYS A 248 4.03 29.98 -10.05
C LYS A 248 5.07 30.20 -8.96
N ARG A 249 4.80 29.74 -7.73
CA ARG A 249 5.77 29.80 -6.61
C ARG A 249 7.06 29.04 -6.92
N PHE A 250 6.95 27.87 -7.57
CA PHE A 250 8.10 27.11 -8.02
C PHE A 250 8.98 27.92 -8.99
N ILE A 251 8.38 28.56 -9.99
CA ILE A 251 9.09 29.42 -10.96
C ILE A 251 9.79 30.58 -10.25
N GLU A 252 9.09 31.33 -9.39
CA GLU A 252 9.66 32.47 -8.66
C GLU A 252 10.88 32.08 -7.80
N ILE A 253 10.83 30.94 -7.12
CA ILE A 253 11.95 30.45 -6.30
C ILE A 253 13.14 30.04 -7.19
N VAL A 254 12.87 29.40 -8.33
CA VAL A 254 13.93 29.03 -9.28
C VAL A 254 14.58 30.27 -9.88
N GLU A 255 13.81 31.30 -10.22
CA GLU A 255 14.32 32.55 -10.77
C GLU A 255 15.26 33.26 -9.80
N LEU A 256 14.85 33.38 -8.52
CA LEU A 256 15.70 33.95 -7.47
C LEU A 256 16.99 33.14 -7.26
N GLY A 257 16.88 31.80 -7.24
CA GLY A 257 17.99 30.92 -6.97
C GLY A 257 18.96 30.70 -8.15
N ALA A 258 18.52 30.94 -9.39
CA ALA A 258 19.34 30.76 -10.59
C ALA A 258 20.60 31.63 -10.58
N THR A 259 20.54 32.80 -9.93
CA THR A 259 21.68 33.71 -9.73
C THR A 259 22.84 33.08 -8.94
N ARG A 260 22.58 31.99 -8.19
CA ARG A 260 23.56 31.28 -7.37
C ARG A 260 24.15 30.05 -8.05
N ILE A 261 23.79 29.79 -9.31
CA ILE A 261 24.36 28.67 -10.07
C ILE A 261 25.84 28.98 -10.36
N PRO A 262 26.78 28.07 -10.02
CA PRO A 262 28.21 28.28 -10.23
C PRO A 262 28.54 28.62 -11.69
N LEU A 263 29.56 29.45 -11.92
CA LEU A 263 30.03 29.78 -13.26
C LEU A 263 31.18 28.88 -13.73
N ALA A 264 31.94 28.30 -12.80
CA ALA A 264 33.05 27.39 -13.09
C ALA A 264 32.56 26.07 -13.70
N ASP A 265 33.22 25.61 -14.76
CA ASP A 265 32.78 24.49 -15.60
C ASP A 265 33.92 23.79 -16.38
N SER A 266 35.17 23.98 -15.95
CA SER A 266 36.39 23.57 -16.66
C SER A 266 36.98 22.26 -16.16
N THR A 267 36.57 21.77 -14.98
CA THR A 267 37.03 20.49 -14.42
C THR A 267 35.87 19.53 -14.12
N PRO A 268 36.12 18.20 -14.06
CA PRO A 268 35.11 17.23 -13.63
C PRO A 268 34.44 17.58 -12.28
N ALA A 269 35.20 18.12 -11.33
CA ALA A 269 34.69 18.51 -10.02
C ALA A 269 33.74 19.71 -10.11
N GLU A 270 34.08 20.70 -10.94
CA GLU A 270 33.21 21.87 -11.18
C GLU A 270 31.92 21.47 -11.91
N LEU A 271 31.97 20.49 -12.82
CA LEU A 271 30.76 19.95 -13.44
C LEU A 271 29.87 19.18 -12.46
N ASP A 272 30.46 18.43 -11.53
CA ASP A 272 29.72 17.81 -10.43
C ASP A 272 29.02 18.86 -9.56
N GLU A 273 29.71 19.97 -9.26
CA GLU A 273 29.16 21.08 -8.47
C GLU A 273 28.04 21.81 -9.23
N LEU A 274 28.23 22.11 -10.52
CA LEU A 274 27.22 22.73 -11.37
C LEU A 274 25.95 21.86 -11.48
N ALA A 275 26.11 20.56 -11.72
CA ALA A 275 24.99 19.63 -11.74
C ALA A 275 24.28 19.56 -10.37
N SER A 276 25.06 19.51 -9.28
CA SER A 276 24.51 19.50 -7.92
C SER A 276 23.74 20.78 -7.61
N ALA A 277 24.24 21.94 -8.01
CA ALA A 277 23.58 23.23 -7.81
C ALA A 277 22.23 23.29 -8.54
N LEU A 278 22.18 22.82 -9.80
CA LEU A 278 20.94 22.73 -10.57
C LEU A 278 19.91 21.80 -9.90
N VAL A 279 20.33 20.58 -9.55
CA VAL A 279 19.45 19.60 -8.89
C VAL A 279 18.97 20.11 -7.54
N ASN A 280 19.84 20.71 -6.73
CA ASN A 280 19.51 21.24 -5.41
C ASN A 280 18.57 22.44 -5.49
N LEU A 281 18.77 23.34 -6.45
CA LEU A 281 17.88 24.47 -6.71
C LEU A 281 16.47 23.99 -7.01
N LEU A 282 16.33 23.10 -8.01
CA LEU A 282 15.04 22.58 -8.44
C LEU A 282 14.36 21.78 -7.33
N THR A 283 15.10 20.93 -6.63
CA THR A 283 14.56 20.11 -5.52
C THR A 283 14.08 20.99 -4.36
N SER A 284 14.84 22.02 -3.99
CA SER A 284 14.49 22.93 -2.89
C SER A 284 13.30 23.80 -3.27
N ALA A 285 13.26 24.31 -4.50
CA ALA A 285 12.12 25.05 -5.03
C ALA A 285 10.85 24.18 -5.04
N ALA A 286 10.95 22.94 -5.51
CA ALA A 286 9.82 22.01 -5.53
C ALA A 286 9.32 21.72 -4.11
N LYS A 287 10.22 21.46 -3.15
CA LYS A 287 9.88 21.24 -1.73
C LYS A 287 9.21 22.44 -1.08
N ALA A 288 9.65 23.66 -1.40
CA ALA A 288 9.10 24.89 -0.84
C ALA A 288 7.76 25.29 -1.47
N ALA A 289 7.59 25.04 -2.77
CA ALA A 289 6.38 25.40 -3.49
C ALA A 289 5.29 24.32 -3.42
N GLY A 290 5.68 23.05 -3.43
CA GLY A 290 4.78 21.91 -3.56
C GLY A 290 4.26 21.36 -2.24
N ARG A 291 3.52 20.26 -2.35
CA ARG A 291 2.98 19.50 -1.21
C ARG A 291 3.43 18.04 -1.24
N PRO A 292 3.63 17.40 -0.07
CA PRO A 292 3.94 15.98 -0.03
C PRO A 292 2.76 15.15 -0.54
N THR A 293 3.02 14.13 -1.35
CA THR A 293 2.04 13.11 -1.68
C THR A 293 1.70 12.31 -0.44
N ARG A 294 0.41 12.26 -0.11
CA ARG A 294 -0.08 11.41 0.98
C ARG A 294 -0.70 10.14 0.39
N LYS A 295 -0.23 8.97 0.81
CA LYS A 295 -1.03 7.74 0.73
C LYS A 295 -2.23 8.00 1.62
N GLY A 296 -3.43 8.11 1.06
CA GLY A 296 -4.61 8.49 1.81
C GLY A 296 -5.79 7.62 1.43
N ALA A 297 -6.59 7.28 2.45
CA ALA A 297 -7.86 6.61 2.26
C ALA A 297 -8.76 7.43 1.33
N ARG A 298 -9.40 6.74 0.38
CA ARG A 298 -10.40 7.31 -0.52
C ARG A 298 -11.72 6.60 -0.31
N THR A 299 -12.81 7.35 -0.41
CA THR A 299 -14.16 6.80 -0.36
C THR A 299 -14.44 5.93 -1.58
N ALA A 300 -15.32 4.94 -1.45
CA ALA A 300 -15.81 4.17 -2.58
C ALA A 300 -16.81 5.00 -3.40
N PRO A 301 -16.56 5.29 -4.69
CA PRO A 301 -17.48 6.11 -5.49
C PRO A 301 -18.86 5.46 -5.73
N TRP A 302 -18.97 4.14 -5.56
CA TRP A 302 -20.22 3.41 -5.72
C TRP A 302 -21.06 3.36 -4.43
N TRP A 303 -20.51 3.78 -3.28
CA TRP A 303 -21.25 3.87 -2.03
C TRP A 303 -22.00 5.21 -1.97
N THR A 304 -23.26 5.19 -2.40
CA THR A 304 -24.12 6.38 -2.51
C THR A 304 -24.89 6.65 -1.21
N GLU A 305 -25.54 7.82 -1.12
CA GLU A 305 -26.49 8.10 -0.04
C GLU A 305 -27.65 7.08 0.01
N GLU A 306 -28.11 6.59 -1.14
CA GLU A 306 -29.10 5.49 -1.22
C GLU A 306 -28.56 4.21 -0.54
N CYS A 307 -27.27 3.89 -0.73
CA CYS A 307 -26.64 2.74 -0.06
C CYS A 307 -26.57 2.96 1.46
N ALA A 308 -26.15 4.15 1.90
CA ALA A 308 -26.08 4.50 3.32
C ALA A 308 -27.48 4.47 3.97
N GLY A 309 -28.49 5.02 3.31
CA GLY A 309 -29.88 4.99 3.75
C GLY A 309 -30.43 3.57 3.85
N ALA A 310 -30.23 2.73 2.83
CA ALA A 310 -30.66 1.34 2.86
C ALA A 310 -29.98 0.52 3.97
N ALA A 311 -28.69 0.79 4.24
CA ALA A 311 -27.98 0.18 5.36
C ALA A 311 -28.56 0.63 6.70
N ALA A 312 -28.88 1.92 6.86
CA ALA A 312 -29.52 2.45 8.06
C ALA A 312 -30.93 1.87 8.28
N SER A 313 -31.75 1.74 7.23
CA SER A 313 -33.08 1.13 7.31
C SER A 313 -33.01 -0.34 7.72
N PHE A 314 -32.08 -1.11 7.12
CA PHE A 314 -31.84 -2.50 7.53
C PHE A 314 -31.47 -2.61 9.01
N ARG A 315 -30.57 -1.74 9.50
CA ARG A 315 -30.17 -1.71 10.92
C ARG A 315 -31.31 -1.33 11.85
N ALA A 316 -32.16 -0.39 11.46
CA ALA A 316 -33.32 0.00 12.26
C ALA A 316 -34.26 -1.19 12.49
N ILE A 317 -34.55 -1.95 11.42
CA ILE A 317 -35.39 -3.15 11.50
C ILE A 317 -34.69 -4.26 12.31
N ARG A 318 -33.37 -4.47 12.10
CA ARG A 318 -32.61 -5.47 12.85
C ARG A 318 -32.61 -5.20 14.36
N ARG A 319 -32.52 -3.94 14.79
CA ARG A 319 -32.52 -3.57 16.22
C ARG A 319 -33.82 -3.93 16.94
N LEU A 320 -34.95 -3.96 16.24
CA LEU A 320 -36.22 -4.41 16.82
C LEU A 320 -36.27 -5.92 17.06
N TYR A 321 -35.42 -6.67 16.36
CA TYR A 321 -35.35 -8.13 16.44
C TYR A 321 -33.89 -8.58 16.58
N PRO A 322 -33.29 -8.46 17.79
CA PRO A 322 -31.86 -8.68 18.00
C PRO A 322 -31.38 -10.06 17.56
N LEU A 323 -32.22 -11.09 17.72
CA LEU A 323 -31.94 -12.47 17.28
C LEU A 323 -32.21 -12.70 15.78
N GLY A 324 -32.50 -11.67 14.98
CA GLY A 324 -32.47 -11.69 13.51
C GLY A 324 -33.46 -12.61 12.76
N PHE A 325 -34.14 -13.53 13.44
CA PHE A 325 -35.10 -14.48 12.87
C PHE A 325 -36.51 -13.87 12.82
N ASN A 326 -36.66 -12.83 12.01
CA ASN A 326 -37.96 -12.23 11.72
C ASN A 326 -38.10 -11.98 10.20
N GLN A 327 -39.30 -12.17 9.67
CA GLN A 327 -39.62 -11.97 8.26
C GLN A 327 -39.25 -10.54 7.79
N ASP A 328 -39.48 -9.53 8.62
CA ASP A 328 -39.15 -8.13 8.33
C ASP A 328 -37.64 -7.92 8.18
N VAL A 329 -36.83 -8.57 9.02
CA VAL A 329 -35.36 -8.53 8.94
C VAL A 329 -34.88 -9.15 7.62
N GLN A 330 -35.49 -10.26 7.19
CA GLN A 330 -35.15 -10.91 5.92
C GLN A 330 -35.57 -10.06 4.71
N ILE A 331 -36.74 -9.41 4.76
CA ILE A 331 -37.19 -8.47 3.73
C ILE A 331 -36.21 -7.29 3.64
N ALA A 332 -35.90 -6.67 4.78
CA ALA A 332 -34.97 -5.54 4.86
C ALA A 332 -33.57 -5.91 4.36
N LYS A 333 -33.07 -7.10 4.70
CA LYS A 333 -31.81 -7.65 4.21
C LYS A 333 -31.79 -7.76 2.68
N ARG A 334 -32.86 -8.33 2.09
CA ARG A 334 -32.99 -8.48 0.63
C ARG A 334 -33.04 -7.13 -0.09
N ASP A 335 -33.76 -6.16 0.47
CA ASP A 335 -33.90 -4.83 -0.12
C ASP A 335 -32.59 -4.04 -0.02
N PHE A 336 -31.91 -4.12 1.11
CA PHE A 336 -30.55 -3.62 1.27
C PHE A 336 -29.60 -4.23 0.21
N HIS A 337 -29.59 -5.55 0.05
CA HIS A 337 -28.77 -6.22 -0.97
C HIS A 337 -29.13 -5.81 -2.39
N ARG A 338 -30.39 -5.48 -2.66
CA ARG A 338 -30.85 -5.00 -3.97
C ARG A 338 -30.23 -3.64 -4.29
N VAL A 339 -30.26 -2.71 -3.32
CA VAL A 339 -29.67 -1.38 -3.47
C VAL A 339 -28.17 -1.45 -3.71
N ILE A 340 -27.43 -2.21 -2.89
CA ILE A 340 -25.96 -2.36 -3.05
C ILE A 340 -25.59 -2.92 -4.42
N ARG A 341 -26.27 -3.99 -4.85
CA ARG A 341 -26.02 -4.60 -6.17
C ARG A 341 -26.33 -3.64 -7.32
N ARG A 342 -27.43 -2.88 -7.22
CA ARG A 342 -27.83 -1.88 -8.21
C ARG A 342 -26.81 -0.75 -8.30
N ALA A 343 -26.45 -0.13 -7.19
CA ALA A 343 -25.51 1.00 -7.13
C ALA A 343 -24.15 0.63 -7.72
N LYS A 344 -23.61 -0.53 -7.32
CA LYS A 344 -22.32 -1.02 -7.83
C LYS A 344 -22.37 -1.34 -9.32
N ARG A 345 -23.45 -1.98 -9.80
CA ARG A 345 -23.64 -2.26 -11.23
C ARG A 345 -23.73 -0.96 -12.04
N LEU A 346 -24.46 0.03 -11.55
CA LEU A 346 -24.62 1.33 -12.21
C LEU A 346 -23.29 2.07 -12.28
N TYR A 347 -22.51 2.09 -11.19
CA TYR A 347 -21.17 2.68 -11.17
C TYR A 347 -20.27 2.09 -12.26
N TRP A 348 -20.18 0.76 -12.35
CA TRP A 348 -19.34 0.10 -13.35
C TRP A 348 -19.84 0.35 -14.77
N ARG A 349 -21.15 0.35 -14.99
CA ARG A 349 -21.75 0.68 -16.29
C ARG A 349 -21.37 2.09 -16.72
N ASN A 350 -21.63 3.09 -15.86
CA ASN A 350 -21.31 4.49 -16.15
C ASN A 350 -19.81 4.71 -16.37
N LEU A 351 -18.95 4.00 -15.63
CA LEU A 351 -17.51 4.07 -15.84
C LEU A 351 -17.13 3.56 -17.24
N ILE A 352 -17.69 2.43 -17.68
CA ILE A 352 -17.44 1.88 -19.01
C ILE A 352 -17.98 2.81 -20.09
N ASP A 353 -19.20 3.34 -19.91
CA ASP A 353 -19.85 4.27 -20.84
C ASP A 353 -19.08 5.60 -20.96
N SER A 354 -18.28 5.97 -19.95
CA SER A 354 -17.45 7.19 -19.97
C SER A 354 -16.17 7.08 -20.82
N PHE A 355 -15.85 5.91 -21.37
CA PHE A 355 -14.64 5.72 -22.17
C PHE A 355 -14.79 6.34 -23.55
N THR A 356 -14.08 7.45 -23.79
CA THR A 356 -14.13 8.20 -25.06
C THR A 356 -12.92 7.94 -25.96
N ASP A 357 -11.85 7.33 -25.46
CA ASP A 357 -10.60 7.13 -26.19
C ASP A 357 -9.96 5.75 -25.93
N SER A 358 -8.98 5.40 -26.78
CA SER A 358 -8.23 4.14 -26.64
C SER A 358 -7.45 4.06 -25.31
N SER A 359 -7.02 5.19 -24.75
CA SER A 359 -6.28 5.23 -23.48
C SER A 359 -7.14 4.73 -22.31
N ALA A 360 -8.42 5.13 -22.27
CA ALA A 360 -9.40 4.65 -21.30
C ALA A 360 -9.62 3.13 -21.42
N VAL A 361 -9.76 2.61 -22.65
CA VAL A 361 -9.88 1.17 -22.91
C VAL A 361 -8.64 0.42 -22.44
N PHE A 362 -7.44 0.89 -22.75
CA PHE A 362 -6.20 0.26 -22.30
C PHE A 362 -6.04 0.28 -20.76
N LYS A 363 -6.53 1.32 -20.08
CA LYS A 363 -6.60 1.34 -18.60
C LYS A 363 -7.50 0.23 -18.08
N ALA A 364 -8.69 0.04 -18.67
CA ALA A 364 -9.62 -1.02 -18.29
C ALA A 364 -9.04 -2.42 -18.54
N VAL A 365 -8.41 -2.65 -19.70
CA VAL A 365 -7.73 -3.91 -20.02
C VAL A 365 -6.60 -4.18 -19.02
N ARG A 366 -5.82 -3.17 -18.64
CA ARG A 366 -4.76 -3.31 -17.64
C ARG A 366 -5.32 -3.67 -16.26
N TRP A 367 -6.44 -3.06 -15.87
CA TRP A 367 -7.14 -3.41 -14.64
C TRP A 367 -7.69 -4.84 -14.69
N LEU A 368 -8.26 -5.25 -15.82
CA LEU A 368 -8.74 -6.61 -16.05
C LEU A 368 -7.62 -7.65 -16.02
N LYS A 369 -6.39 -7.31 -16.42
CA LYS A 369 -5.23 -8.20 -16.40
C LYS A 369 -4.43 -8.15 -15.09
N SER A 370 -4.76 -7.24 -14.18
CA SER A 370 -4.06 -7.11 -12.90
C SER A 370 -4.38 -8.30 -11.97
N PRO A 371 -3.39 -8.91 -11.30
CA PRO A 371 -3.62 -10.01 -10.35
C PRO A 371 -4.54 -9.63 -9.17
N GLY A 372 -4.82 -8.34 -8.97
CA GLY A 372 -5.66 -7.80 -7.91
C GLY A 372 -4.90 -6.77 -7.08
N PRO A 373 -5.57 -6.00 -6.21
CA PRO A 373 -4.92 -4.99 -5.36
C PRO A 373 -4.39 -5.60 -4.05
N PHE A 374 -3.74 -6.76 -4.14
CA PHE A 374 -3.17 -7.45 -2.98
C PHE A 374 -1.81 -6.85 -2.62
N GLN A 375 -1.55 -6.71 -1.33
CA GLN A 375 -0.19 -6.44 -0.86
C GLN A 375 0.69 -7.67 -1.09
N PRO A 376 1.97 -7.48 -1.46
CA PRO A 376 2.86 -8.61 -1.69
C PRO A 376 3.07 -9.46 -0.43
N PRO A 377 3.07 -10.81 -0.56
CA PRO A 377 3.35 -11.72 0.55
C PRO A 377 4.81 -11.58 1.02
N PRO A 378 5.22 -12.30 2.08
CA PRO A 378 6.63 -12.52 2.38
C PRO A 378 7.44 -12.98 1.15
N LEU A 379 8.68 -12.48 1.02
CA LEU A 379 9.55 -12.83 -0.09
C LEU A 379 10.42 -14.04 0.32
N GLN A 380 10.49 -15.07 -0.51
CA GLN A 380 11.28 -16.27 -0.26
C GLN A 380 12.50 -16.34 -1.18
N VAL A 381 13.68 -16.53 -0.58
CA VAL A 381 14.95 -16.75 -1.30
C VAL A 381 15.62 -17.99 -0.72
N GLY A 382 15.55 -19.10 -1.46
CA GLY A 382 15.92 -20.41 -0.93
C GLY A 382 15.02 -20.75 0.26
N ASP A 383 15.63 -21.09 1.40
CA ASP A 383 14.93 -21.46 2.64
C ASP A 383 14.68 -20.27 3.57
N VAL A 384 15.08 -19.05 3.17
CA VAL A 384 14.91 -17.83 3.98
C VAL A 384 13.68 -17.06 3.51
N VAL A 385 12.83 -16.70 4.47
CA VAL A 385 11.63 -15.87 4.28
C VAL A 385 11.89 -14.47 4.82
N TYR A 386 11.64 -13.46 4.00
CA TYR A 386 11.77 -12.04 4.33
C TYR A 386 10.40 -11.38 4.44
N GLU A 387 10.06 -10.92 5.63
CA GLU A 387 8.71 -10.47 5.96
C GLU A 387 8.57 -8.94 5.98
N THR A 388 9.59 -8.22 6.46
CA THR A 388 9.57 -6.75 6.53
C THR A 388 9.81 -6.10 5.17
N GLN A 389 9.25 -4.91 4.92
CA GLN A 389 9.51 -4.18 3.67
C GLN A 389 11.00 -3.93 3.42
N LEU A 390 11.77 -3.60 4.47
CA LEU A 390 13.20 -3.32 4.37
C LEU A 390 13.98 -4.56 3.98
N ASP A 391 13.68 -5.70 4.60
CA ASP A 391 14.35 -6.96 4.30
C ASP A 391 14.00 -7.47 2.90
N LYS A 392 12.73 -7.33 2.48
CA LYS A 392 12.31 -7.60 1.09
C LYS A 392 13.08 -6.74 0.10
N ALA A 393 13.22 -5.43 0.37
CA ALA A 393 13.96 -4.53 -0.50
C ALA A 393 15.44 -4.93 -0.60
N ASN A 394 16.08 -5.27 0.52
CA ASN A 394 17.46 -5.75 0.56
C ASN A 394 17.64 -7.08 -0.17
N ALA A 395 16.72 -8.03 0.04
CA ALA A 395 16.74 -9.33 -0.62
C ALA A 395 16.57 -9.19 -2.14
N LEU A 396 15.64 -8.32 -2.59
CA LEU A 396 15.47 -8.01 -4.01
C LEU A 396 16.71 -7.31 -4.59
N ARG A 397 17.31 -6.36 -3.87
CA ARG A 397 18.56 -5.70 -4.28
C ARG A 397 19.66 -6.71 -4.54
N ARG A 398 19.97 -7.57 -3.57
CA ARG A 398 20.96 -8.66 -3.71
C ARG A 398 20.61 -9.58 -4.89
N ALA A 399 19.37 -10.04 -4.93
CA ALA A 399 18.91 -11.00 -5.92
C ALA A 399 18.74 -10.44 -7.33
N THR A 400 18.81 -9.13 -7.58
CA THR A 400 18.58 -8.54 -8.92
C THR A 400 19.68 -7.61 -9.39
N LEU A 401 20.34 -6.88 -8.48
CA LEU A 401 21.34 -5.87 -8.81
C LEU A 401 22.77 -6.37 -8.52
N GLU A 402 22.97 -7.15 -7.47
CA GLU A 402 24.29 -7.67 -7.06
C GLU A 402 24.60 -9.05 -7.69
N ARG A 403 23.94 -9.40 -8.79
CA ARG A 403 24.19 -10.68 -9.50
C ARG A 403 25.52 -10.71 -10.24
N ARG A 404 26.07 -9.54 -10.52
CA ARG A 404 27.31 -9.36 -11.25
C ARG A 404 28.22 -8.46 -10.44
N THR A 405 29.50 -8.71 -10.58
CA THR A 405 30.61 -7.99 -9.96
C THR A 405 31.46 -7.36 -11.05
N ALA A 406 32.43 -6.53 -10.65
CA ALA A 406 33.41 -6.01 -11.61
C ALA A 406 34.23 -7.13 -12.28
N ASP A 407 34.31 -8.32 -11.67
CA ASP A 407 35.01 -9.48 -12.24
C ASP A 407 34.24 -10.09 -13.42
N ASP A 408 32.94 -9.79 -13.56
CA ASP A 408 32.14 -10.17 -14.73
C ASP A 408 32.33 -9.21 -15.92
N ASP A 409 32.97 -8.07 -15.71
CA ASP A 409 33.24 -7.10 -16.77
C ASP A 409 34.46 -7.52 -17.60
N ILE A 410 34.58 -6.93 -18.79
CA ILE A 410 35.73 -7.16 -19.67
C ILE A 410 36.97 -6.56 -18.97
N GLU A 411 38.00 -7.39 -18.73
CA GLU A 411 39.22 -7.02 -17.98
C GLU A 411 39.88 -5.72 -18.49
N ASN A 412 39.84 -5.49 -19.79
CA ASN A 412 40.17 -4.19 -20.36
C ASN A 412 39.26 -3.89 -21.57
N PRO A 413 38.17 -3.12 -21.38
CA PRO A 413 37.23 -2.79 -22.46
C PRO A 413 37.83 -1.82 -23.49
N TRP A 414 39.01 -1.25 -23.19
CA TRP A 414 39.72 -0.30 -24.03
C TRP A 414 40.83 -0.95 -24.86
N ILE A 415 41.00 -2.28 -24.83
CA ILE A 415 41.91 -2.97 -25.74
C ILE A 415 41.43 -2.69 -27.18
N PRO A 416 42.26 -2.07 -28.04
CA PRO A 416 41.89 -1.82 -29.42
C PRO A 416 41.73 -3.15 -30.17
N VAL A 417 40.50 -3.61 -30.35
CA VAL A 417 40.17 -4.79 -31.18
C VAL A 417 40.18 -4.47 -32.68
N SER A 418 40.21 -3.19 -33.03
CA SER A 418 40.29 -2.69 -34.40
C SER A 418 40.93 -1.30 -34.44
N PHE A 419 41.35 -0.85 -35.62
CA PHE A 419 41.94 0.47 -35.80
C PHE A 419 40.97 1.58 -35.33
N PRO A 420 41.46 2.60 -34.58
CA PRO A 420 40.62 3.69 -34.12
C PRO A 420 39.98 4.41 -35.31
N ARG A 421 38.65 4.45 -35.36
CA ARG A 421 37.92 5.32 -36.30
C ARG A 421 37.54 6.59 -35.56
N SER A 422 38.01 7.73 -36.07
CA SER A 422 37.56 9.03 -35.57
C SER A 422 36.15 9.28 -36.07
N ILE A 423 35.19 9.38 -35.15
CA ILE A 423 33.83 9.83 -35.46
C ILE A 423 33.83 11.35 -35.27
N PRO A 424 33.47 12.16 -36.29
CA PRO A 424 33.29 13.58 -36.10
C PRO A 424 32.22 13.81 -35.03
N PHE A 425 32.64 14.37 -33.90
CA PHE A 425 31.75 14.63 -32.77
C PHE A 425 31.89 16.11 -32.38
N PRO A 426 31.09 17.01 -32.98
CA PRO A 426 31.14 18.44 -32.66
C PRO A 426 30.99 18.63 -31.15
N LEU A 427 31.79 19.50 -30.55
CA LEU A 427 31.70 19.76 -29.10
C LEU A 427 30.66 20.82 -28.77
N GLU A 428 30.39 21.73 -29.71
CA GLU A 428 29.39 22.78 -29.54
C GLU A 428 27.97 22.20 -29.51
N ILE A 429 27.14 22.68 -28.59
CA ILE A 429 25.75 22.26 -28.42
C ILE A 429 24.83 23.47 -28.47
N SER A 430 23.85 23.45 -29.39
CA SER A 430 22.84 24.51 -29.45
C SER A 430 21.85 24.42 -28.29
N LEU A 431 21.23 25.55 -27.94
CA LEU A 431 20.18 25.57 -26.92
C LEU A 431 18.98 24.71 -27.35
N ASP A 432 18.62 24.74 -28.64
CA ASP A 432 17.51 23.97 -29.21
C ASP A 432 17.76 22.46 -29.11
N GLU A 433 18.99 22.02 -29.39
CA GLU A 433 19.36 20.62 -29.25
C GLU A 433 19.29 20.15 -27.80
N THR A 434 19.80 20.96 -26.87
CA THR A 434 19.73 20.69 -25.42
C THR A 434 18.27 20.64 -24.96
N GLN A 435 17.43 21.58 -25.43
CA GLN A 435 16.01 21.64 -25.11
C GLN A 435 15.27 20.43 -25.68
N TYR A 436 15.54 20.05 -26.92
CA TYR A 436 14.96 18.89 -27.57
C TYR A 436 15.37 17.59 -26.90
N ALA A 437 16.64 17.47 -26.49
CA ALA A 437 17.14 16.33 -25.73
C ALA A 437 16.59 16.27 -24.30
N THR A 438 16.17 17.38 -23.70
CA THR A 438 15.69 17.40 -22.31
C THR A 438 14.15 17.31 -22.22
N LEU A 439 13.43 18.10 -23.01
CA LEU A 439 12.00 18.39 -22.83
C LEU A 439 11.06 17.67 -23.79
N HIS A 440 11.52 17.27 -24.98
CA HIS A 440 10.67 16.67 -26.03
C HIS A 440 10.48 15.16 -25.84
N THR A 441 10.41 14.73 -24.57
CA THR A 441 9.94 13.41 -24.18
C THR A 441 8.57 13.50 -23.53
N GLY A 442 7.87 12.36 -23.47
CA GLY A 442 6.78 12.22 -22.53
C GLY A 442 7.21 12.57 -21.10
N ASN A 443 6.25 12.86 -20.23
CA ASN A 443 6.54 13.17 -18.84
C ASN A 443 7.01 11.91 -18.08
N THR A 444 8.29 11.58 -18.23
CA THR A 444 8.89 10.38 -17.65
C THR A 444 8.96 10.48 -16.13
N SER A 445 8.99 9.33 -15.45
CA SER A 445 9.12 9.29 -13.99
C SER A 445 10.46 9.93 -13.56
N PRO A 446 10.45 10.85 -12.58
CA PRO A 446 11.66 11.49 -12.08
C PRO A 446 12.47 10.54 -11.19
N GLY A 447 13.74 10.88 -10.94
CA GLY A 447 14.60 10.19 -9.98
C GLY A 447 14.35 10.64 -8.54
N SER A 448 15.36 10.47 -7.69
CA SER A 448 15.30 10.87 -6.27
C SER A 448 15.08 12.39 -6.07
N ASP A 449 15.46 13.19 -7.07
CA ASP A 449 15.21 14.64 -7.14
C ASP A 449 13.71 15.02 -7.24
N ASN A 450 12.85 14.07 -7.65
CA ASN A 450 11.42 14.28 -7.92
C ASN A 450 11.11 15.38 -8.97
N ILE A 451 12.07 15.73 -9.83
CA ILE A 451 11.91 16.77 -10.85
C ILE A 451 11.44 16.16 -12.17
N THR A 452 10.19 16.44 -12.54
CA THR A 452 9.55 15.95 -13.77
C THR A 452 9.95 16.77 -14.99
N VAL A 453 9.72 16.21 -16.18
CA VAL A 453 9.94 16.94 -17.45
C VAL A 453 9.03 18.17 -17.52
N ASP A 454 7.80 18.08 -16.99
CA ASP A 454 6.88 19.22 -17.00
C ASP A 454 7.34 20.37 -16.08
N LEU A 455 7.99 20.06 -14.94
CA LEU A 455 8.64 21.10 -14.13
C LEU A 455 9.82 21.72 -14.87
N LEU A 456 10.63 20.93 -15.57
CA LEU A 456 11.72 21.46 -16.40
C LEU A 456 11.21 22.37 -17.52
N LYS A 457 10.08 22.04 -18.16
CA LYS A 457 9.44 22.90 -19.16
C LYS A 457 9.05 24.26 -18.57
N ALA A 458 8.47 24.27 -17.37
CA ALA A 458 8.02 25.49 -16.72
C ALA A 458 9.16 26.49 -16.45
N VAL A 459 10.35 26.00 -16.11
CA VAL A 459 11.51 26.85 -15.77
C VAL A 459 12.60 26.88 -16.84
N TRP A 460 12.36 26.32 -18.03
CA TRP A 460 13.39 26.22 -19.07
C TRP A 460 13.94 27.58 -19.50
N HIS A 461 13.09 28.60 -19.57
CA HIS A 461 13.48 29.97 -19.88
C HIS A 461 14.48 30.57 -18.88
N ILE A 462 14.54 30.01 -17.65
CA ILE A 462 15.47 30.40 -16.59
C ILE A 462 16.74 29.53 -16.65
N ILE A 463 16.58 28.22 -16.68
CA ILE A 463 17.70 27.28 -16.48
C ILE A 463 18.36 26.78 -17.78
N GLY A 464 17.72 26.99 -18.94
CA GLY A 464 18.09 26.33 -20.20
C GLY A 464 19.54 26.59 -20.62
N MET A 465 20.03 27.82 -20.45
CA MET A 465 21.43 28.15 -20.75
C MET A 465 22.43 27.46 -19.82
N HIS A 466 22.08 27.30 -18.54
CA HIS A 466 22.91 26.57 -17.58
C HIS A 466 22.97 25.08 -17.91
N VAL A 467 21.84 24.48 -18.33
CA VAL A 467 21.78 23.08 -18.75
C VAL A 467 22.57 22.86 -20.04
N ARG A 468 22.43 23.75 -21.03
CA ARG A 468 23.22 23.73 -22.28
C ARG A 468 24.72 23.75 -21.99
N ARG A 469 25.16 24.70 -21.16
CA ARG A 469 26.57 24.83 -20.74
C ARG A 469 27.06 23.57 -20.04
N LEU A 470 26.27 23.03 -19.11
CA LEU A 470 26.62 21.78 -18.42
C LEU A 470 26.81 20.64 -19.43
N PHE A 471 25.88 20.44 -20.37
CA PHE A 471 25.96 19.35 -21.35
C PHE A 471 27.15 19.50 -22.29
N GLU A 472 27.40 20.71 -22.79
CA GLU A 472 28.53 21.03 -23.67
C GLU A 472 29.87 20.73 -22.99
N ARG A 473 30.00 21.10 -21.71
CA ARG A 473 31.22 20.83 -20.94
C ARG A 473 31.39 19.38 -20.55
N CYS A 474 30.30 18.69 -20.20
CA CYS A 474 30.32 17.23 -19.98
C CYS A 474 30.89 16.53 -21.20
N LEU A 475 30.49 16.98 -22.40
CA LEU A 475 30.97 16.42 -23.65
C LEU A 475 32.44 16.76 -23.92
N SER A 476 32.85 18.02 -23.76
CA SER A 476 34.24 18.44 -24.02
C SER A 476 35.25 17.82 -23.06
N ILE A 477 34.85 17.62 -21.79
CA ILE A 477 35.70 17.03 -20.74
C ILE A 477 35.64 15.50 -20.75
N GLY A 478 34.59 14.91 -21.32
CA GLY A 478 34.34 13.47 -21.24
C GLY A 478 33.91 13.03 -19.84
N HIS A 479 33.16 13.88 -19.12
CA HIS A 479 32.74 13.62 -17.74
C HIS A 479 31.23 13.55 -17.63
N HIS A 480 30.72 12.47 -17.05
CA HIS A 480 29.31 12.35 -16.66
C HIS A 480 29.14 12.76 -15.19
N PRO A 481 28.34 13.79 -14.86
CA PRO A 481 28.21 14.32 -13.50
C PRO A 481 27.74 13.27 -12.50
N LYS A 482 28.36 13.23 -11.31
CA LYS A 482 27.99 12.30 -10.22
C LYS A 482 26.51 12.37 -9.82
N PRO A 483 25.85 13.55 -9.69
CA PRO A 483 24.44 13.61 -9.34
C PRO A 483 23.51 12.91 -10.35
N PHE A 484 23.95 12.76 -11.61
CA PHE A 484 23.18 12.08 -12.65
C PHE A 484 23.37 10.55 -12.64
N LYS A 485 24.34 10.03 -11.87
CA LYS A 485 24.59 8.59 -11.69
C LYS A 485 23.74 7.97 -10.58
N GLU A 486 23.05 8.79 -9.78
CA GLU A 486 22.18 8.31 -8.70
C GLU A 486 20.82 7.84 -9.27
N ALA A 487 20.41 6.63 -8.91
CA ALA A 487 19.12 6.05 -9.30
C ALA A 487 18.31 5.61 -8.08
N GLU A 488 17.04 6.02 -8.03
CA GLU A 488 16.06 5.38 -7.15
C GLU A 488 15.57 4.09 -7.82
N VAL A 489 15.86 2.92 -7.23
CA VAL A 489 15.42 1.64 -7.80
C VAL A 489 14.08 1.22 -7.21
N VAL A 490 13.07 1.11 -8.06
CA VAL A 490 11.73 0.63 -7.69
C VAL A 490 11.55 -0.80 -8.21
N MET A 491 11.18 -1.71 -7.30
CA MET A 491 10.84 -3.09 -7.66
C MET A 491 9.38 -3.17 -8.10
N ILE A 492 9.15 -3.61 -9.34
CA ILE A 492 7.81 -3.79 -9.90
C ILE A 492 7.58 -5.26 -10.24
N ALA A 493 6.40 -5.78 -9.92
CA ALA A 493 5.99 -7.11 -10.36
C ALA A 493 6.04 -7.23 -11.88
N LYS A 494 6.61 -8.32 -12.39
CA LYS A 494 6.58 -8.63 -13.82
C LYS A 494 5.13 -8.91 -14.23
N PRO A 495 4.72 -8.46 -15.44
CA PRO A 495 3.38 -8.73 -15.94
C PRO A 495 3.02 -10.22 -15.90
N GLY A 496 1.80 -10.55 -15.46
CA GLY A 496 1.29 -11.92 -15.43
C GLY A 496 1.83 -12.82 -14.32
N ARG A 497 2.75 -12.34 -13.47
CA ARG A 497 3.18 -13.09 -12.28
C ARG A 497 2.10 -13.01 -11.21
N ARG A 498 1.63 -14.18 -10.78
CA ARG A 498 0.60 -14.28 -9.75
C ARG A 498 1.19 -14.52 -8.37
N ASP A 499 2.16 -15.42 -8.30
CA ASP A 499 3.01 -15.60 -7.13
C ASP A 499 4.12 -14.53 -7.12
N LEU A 500 4.16 -13.75 -6.04
CA LEU A 500 5.12 -12.67 -5.80
C LEU A 500 6.12 -12.99 -4.69
N THR A 501 6.14 -14.23 -4.18
CA THR A 501 7.09 -14.68 -3.15
C THR A 501 8.52 -14.73 -3.67
N SER A 502 8.73 -15.06 -4.96
CA SER A 502 10.08 -15.19 -5.52
C SER A 502 10.65 -13.87 -6.07
N PRO A 503 11.94 -13.55 -5.84
CA PRO A 503 12.62 -12.44 -6.52
C PRO A 503 12.51 -12.47 -8.05
N ARG A 504 12.36 -13.66 -8.64
CA ARG A 504 12.21 -13.83 -10.10
C ARG A 504 10.92 -13.18 -10.63
N ALA A 505 9.91 -13.00 -9.79
CA ALA A 505 8.66 -12.34 -10.12
C ALA A 505 8.80 -10.81 -10.22
N TRP A 506 9.91 -10.24 -9.78
CA TRP A 506 10.15 -8.80 -9.71
C TRP A 506 11.13 -8.35 -10.79
N ARG A 507 10.99 -7.10 -11.23
CA ARG A 507 11.97 -6.40 -12.06
C ARG A 507 12.37 -5.07 -11.42
N PRO A 508 13.67 -4.75 -11.32
CA PRO A 508 14.10 -3.42 -10.92
C PRO A 508 13.83 -2.43 -12.05
N ILE A 509 13.43 -1.21 -11.69
CA ILE A 509 13.40 -0.06 -12.58
C ILE A 509 14.22 1.05 -11.94
N SER A 510 15.27 1.49 -12.63
CA SER A 510 16.10 2.61 -12.21
C SER A 510 15.46 3.93 -12.63
N LEU A 511 15.17 4.78 -11.66
CA LEU A 511 14.65 6.12 -11.88
C LEU A 511 15.80 7.12 -11.73
N LEU A 512 16.29 7.62 -12.87
CA LEU A 512 17.34 8.64 -12.97
C LEU A 512 16.74 10.05 -13.07
N SER A 513 17.56 11.06 -12.75
CA SER A 513 17.22 12.47 -12.95
C SER A 513 16.77 12.74 -14.39
N CYS A 514 15.74 13.57 -14.56
CA CYS A 514 15.29 13.98 -15.91
C CYS A 514 16.35 14.81 -16.66
N LEU A 515 17.21 15.54 -15.94
CA LEU A 515 18.36 16.23 -16.52
C LEU A 515 19.43 15.26 -16.98
N GLY A 516 19.79 14.27 -16.16
CA GLY A 516 20.75 13.21 -16.52
C GLY A 516 20.31 12.42 -17.76
N LYS A 517 19.03 12.00 -17.81
CA LYS A 517 18.44 11.38 -19.00
C LYS A 517 18.44 12.30 -20.22
N GLY A 518 18.43 13.62 -20.03
CA GLY A 518 18.58 14.59 -21.11
C GLY A 518 19.97 14.54 -21.73
N LEU A 519 21.01 14.51 -20.90
CA LEU A 519 22.41 14.39 -21.32
C LEU A 519 22.64 13.07 -22.08
N GLU A 520 22.15 11.95 -21.55
CA GLU A 520 22.25 10.63 -22.21
C GLU A 520 21.59 10.62 -23.59
N ARG A 521 20.38 11.18 -23.70
CA ARG A 521 19.66 11.28 -24.99
C ARG A 521 20.38 12.17 -25.99
N LEU A 522 20.99 13.27 -25.53
CA LEU A 522 21.77 14.14 -26.38
C LEU A 522 22.95 13.37 -26.98
N ILE A 523 23.72 12.69 -26.14
CA ILE A 523 24.87 11.90 -26.59
C ILE A 523 24.43 10.78 -27.53
N ALA A 524 23.38 10.03 -27.17
CA ALA A 524 22.86 8.94 -28.00
C ALA A 524 22.43 9.42 -29.40
N ARG A 525 21.83 10.61 -29.51
CA ARG A 525 21.43 11.21 -30.80
C ARG A 525 22.60 11.66 -31.66
N ARG A 526 23.71 12.07 -31.05
CA ARG A 526 24.94 12.43 -31.77
C ARG A 526 25.75 11.21 -32.20
N LEU A 527 25.57 10.07 -31.52
CA LEU A 527 26.21 8.80 -31.87
C LEU A 527 25.44 7.98 -32.93
N ALA A 528 24.11 8.12 -32.98
CA ALA A 528 23.24 7.47 -33.96
C ALA A 528 23.36 8.12 -35.34
#